data_AF-A0A6I1EIJ4-F1
#
_entry.id   AF-A0A6I1EIJ4-F1
#
_cell.length_a   1.000
_cell.length_b   1.000
_cell.length_c   1.000
_cell.angle_alpha   90.00
_cell.angle_beta   90.00
_cell.angle_gamma   90.00
#
_symmetry.space_group_name_H-M   'P 1'
#
loop_
_entity.id
_entity.type
_entity.pdbx_description
1 polymer ?
#
loop_
_entity_poly.entity_id
_entity_poly.type
_entity_poly.pdbx_seq_one_letter_code
_entity_poly.pdbx_strand_id
1 'polypeptide(L)'
;PKQRNSREENQKIKEGQSAEQIWPGEENKHKRRHKDVDASWTKKNDKTFYGYKMHVLADSVHKFILYVSTTTAKVHDSQAIGDVLSEEDAGRKLYADSAYCGEPQKELTRSFGVEPVFCVKGRVNHPLTEEEQKENREKSKTRCRIEHIFGYV
;
A
#
# COMPACT_ATOMS: atom_id res chain seq x y z
N PRO A 1 -29.62 9.70 8.99
CA PRO A 1 -28.70 10.23 10.04
C PRO A 1 -27.27 9.71 9.83
N LYS A 2 -26.26 10.59 9.78
CA LYS A 2 -24.84 10.16 9.69
C LYS A 2 -24.39 9.65 11.05
N GLN A 3 -24.16 8.35 11.19
CA GLN A 3 -23.74 7.74 12.44
C GLN A 3 -22.25 7.97 12.69
N ARG A 4 -21.91 8.90 13.59
CA ARG A 4 -20.52 9.19 13.97
C ARG A 4 -20.04 8.26 15.09
N ASN A 5 -18.72 8.10 15.19
CA ASN A 5 -18.06 7.48 16.34
C ASN A 5 -17.75 8.57 17.39
N SER A 6 -17.90 8.26 18.67
CA SER A 6 -17.33 9.06 19.74
C SER A 6 -15.80 8.93 19.76
N ARG A 7 -15.12 9.81 20.52
CA ARG A 7 -13.65 9.71 20.69
C ARG A 7 -13.24 8.41 21.38
N GLU A 8 -14.01 7.98 22.37
CA GLU A 8 -13.77 6.74 23.11
C GLU A 8 -13.97 5.50 22.21
N GLU A 9 -15.04 5.48 21.41
CA GLU A 9 -15.27 4.41 20.43
C GLU A 9 -14.12 4.31 19.43
N ASN A 10 -13.61 5.45 18.92
CA ASN A 10 -12.46 5.46 18.02
C ASN A 10 -11.17 4.96 18.70
N GLN A 11 -11.01 5.21 20.00
CA GLN A 11 -9.86 4.71 20.75
C GLN A 11 -9.91 3.18 20.87
N LYS A 12 -11.08 2.63 21.23
CA LYS A 12 -11.30 1.18 21.30
C LYS A 12 -11.09 0.47 19.95
N ILE A 13 -11.52 1.10 18.84
CA ILE A 13 -11.23 0.61 17.48
C ILE A 13 -9.72 0.55 17.23
N LYS A 14 -8.97 1.60 17.61
CA LYS A 14 -7.50 1.63 17.43
C LYS A 14 -6.77 0.59 18.27
N GLU A 15 -7.35 0.21 19.41
CA GLU A 15 -6.87 -0.86 20.29
C GLU A 15 -7.22 -2.26 19.78
N GLY A 16 -7.93 -2.38 18.65
CA GLY A 16 -8.29 -3.66 18.05
C GLY A 16 -9.46 -4.36 18.74
N GLN A 17 -10.29 -3.62 19.48
CA GLN A 17 -11.51 -4.20 20.06
C GLN A 17 -12.54 -4.52 18.96
N SER A 18 -13.22 -5.65 19.13
CA SER A 18 -14.32 -6.08 18.26
C SER A 18 -15.54 -5.14 18.35
N ALA A 19 -16.40 -5.18 17.33
CA ALA A 19 -17.62 -4.39 17.29
C ALA A 19 -18.55 -4.70 18.50
N GLU A 20 -18.55 -5.96 18.97
CA GLU A 20 -19.28 -6.45 20.15
C GLU A 20 -18.80 -5.77 21.43
N GLN A 21 -17.48 -5.60 21.59
CA GLN A 21 -16.89 -4.96 22.76
C GLN A 21 -17.12 -3.44 22.77
N ILE A 22 -17.09 -2.81 21.59
CA ILE A 22 -17.27 -1.36 21.45
C ILE A 22 -18.74 -0.97 21.60
N TRP A 23 -19.64 -1.77 21.01
CA TRP A 23 -21.08 -1.54 21.01
C TRP A 23 -21.84 -2.77 21.52
N PRO A 24 -21.81 -3.00 22.85
CA PRO A 24 -22.52 -4.12 23.46
C PRO A 24 -24.04 -3.95 23.33
N GLY A 25 -24.78 -5.05 23.53
CA GLY A 25 -26.24 -5.05 23.52
C GLY A 25 -26.86 -5.29 22.14
N GLU A 26 -28.09 -5.80 22.14
CA GLU A 26 -28.85 -6.08 20.91
C GLU A 26 -29.39 -4.82 20.24
N GLU A 27 -29.62 -3.75 21.01
CA GLU A 27 -29.98 -2.44 20.49
C GLU A 27 -28.93 -1.88 19.52
N ASN A 28 -27.68 -2.32 19.65
CA ASN A 28 -26.56 -1.89 18.80
C ASN A 28 -26.28 -2.83 17.62
N LYS A 29 -27.08 -3.89 17.41
CA LYS A 29 -26.88 -4.86 16.32
C LYS A 29 -26.73 -4.20 14.94
N HIS A 30 -27.59 -3.23 14.62
CA HIS A 30 -27.53 -2.52 13.34
C HIS A 30 -26.30 -1.61 13.23
N LYS A 31 -25.88 -0.99 14.34
CA LYS A 31 -24.66 -0.16 14.39
C LYS A 31 -23.42 -1.01 14.10
N ARG A 32 -23.31 -2.18 14.71
CA ARG A 32 -22.20 -3.13 14.48
C ARG A 32 -22.12 -3.55 13.01
N ARG A 33 -23.25 -3.92 12.40
CA ARG A 33 -23.29 -4.34 10.98
C ARG A 33 -22.93 -3.24 9.97
N HIS A 34 -23.08 -1.97 10.34
CA HIS A 34 -22.79 -0.84 9.45
C HIS A 34 -21.36 -0.29 9.61
N LYS A 35 -20.57 -0.77 10.58
CA LYS A 35 -19.25 -0.23 10.89
C LYS A 35 -18.20 -1.32 10.78
N ASP A 36 -17.18 -1.05 9.97
CA ASP A 36 -16.02 -1.93 9.82
C ASP A 36 -14.93 -1.50 10.83
N VAL A 37 -14.72 -2.29 11.87
CA VAL A 37 -13.72 -1.99 12.90
C VAL A 37 -12.29 -2.33 12.47
N ASP A 38 -12.14 -3.10 11.40
CA ASP A 38 -10.85 -3.53 10.86
C ASP A 38 -10.30 -2.52 9.83
N ALA A 39 -11.19 -1.86 9.09
CA ALA A 39 -10.86 -0.80 8.15
C ALA A 39 -10.24 0.42 8.85
N SER A 40 -9.38 1.14 8.12
CA SER A 40 -8.75 2.36 8.63
C SER A 40 -8.89 3.55 7.69
N TRP A 41 -8.71 4.73 8.26
CA TRP A 41 -8.71 6.00 7.53
C TRP A 41 -7.30 6.37 7.06
N THR A 42 -7.19 6.92 5.86
CA THR A 42 -5.98 7.56 5.36
C THR A 42 -6.33 8.84 4.58
N LYS A 43 -5.39 9.78 4.49
CA LYS A 43 -5.54 11.03 3.73
C LYS A 43 -4.43 11.12 2.68
N LYS A 44 -4.82 11.25 1.41
CA LYS A 44 -3.91 11.39 0.26
C LYS A 44 -4.43 12.48 -0.68
N ASN A 45 -3.61 13.47 -1.00
CA ASN A 45 -3.96 14.60 -1.89
C ASN A 45 -5.27 15.29 -1.50
N ASP A 46 -5.39 15.66 -0.23
CA ASP A 46 -6.59 16.25 0.39
C ASP A 46 -7.89 15.44 0.35
N LYS A 47 -7.83 14.23 -0.21
CA LYS A 47 -8.93 13.27 -0.17
C LYS A 47 -8.73 12.29 0.97
N THR A 48 -9.83 11.97 1.63
CA THR A 48 -9.85 11.05 2.76
C THR A 48 -10.51 9.76 2.32
N PHE A 49 -9.85 8.63 2.60
CA PHE A 49 -10.28 7.29 2.22
C PHE A 49 -10.47 6.45 3.48
N TYR A 50 -11.48 5.60 3.47
CA TYR A 50 -11.73 4.61 4.51
C TYR A 50 -11.89 3.24 3.88
N GLY A 51 -11.20 2.25 4.44
CA GLY A 51 -11.25 0.89 3.96
C GLY A 51 -9.87 0.25 3.94
N TYR A 52 -9.61 -0.42 2.83
CA TYR A 52 -8.42 -1.21 2.58
C TYR A 52 -7.71 -0.72 1.33
N LYS A 53 -6.47 -1.16 1.16
CA LYS A 53 -5.71 -1.02 -0.07
C LYS A 53 -4.98 -2.31 -0.38
N MET A 54 -4.80 -2.55 -1.67
CA MET A 54 -4.10 -3.70 -2.18
C MET A 54 -2.67 -3.31 -2.57
N HIS A 55 -1.73 -4.18 -2.26
CA HIS A 55 -0.35 -4.16 -2.76
C HIS A 55 -0.21 -5.29 -3.74
N VAL A 56 0.18 -4.97 -4.96
CA VAL A 56 0.12 -5.90 -6.10
C VAL A 56 1.53 -6.10 -6.65
N LEU A 57 1.96 -7.35 -6.71
CA LEU A 57 3.10 -7.76 -7.51
C LEU A 57 2.57 -8.28 -8.85
N ALA A 58 3.11 -7.75 -9.93
CA ALA A 58 2.67 -8.11 -11.27
C ALA A 58 3.85 -8.31 -12.22
N ASP A 59 3.66 -9.24 -13.16
CA ASP A 59 4.62 -9.46 -14.23
C ASP A 59 4.59 -8.30 -15.22
N SER A 60 5.75 -7.67 -15.42
CA SER A 60 5.83 -6.50 -16.28
C SER A 60 5.68 -6.87 -17.76
N VAL A 61 6.00 -8.08 -18.20
CA VAL A 61 5.96 -8.45 -19.63
C VAL A 61 4.53 -8.79 -20.06
N HIS A 62 3.91 -9.77 -19.42
CA HIS A 62 2.61 -10.34 -19.76
C HIS A 62 1.45 -9.67 -19.03
N LYS A 63 1.73 -8.80 -18.04
CA LYS A 63 0.74 -8.05 -17.26
C LYS A 63 -0.19 -8.95 -16.44
N PHE A 64 0.35 -10.03 -15.89
CA PHE A 64 -0.38 -10.88 -14.95
C PHE A 64 -0.16 -10.40 -13.52
N ILE A 65 -1.21 -10.49 -12.69
CA ILE A 65 -1.08 -10.36 -11.25
C ILE A 65 -0.47 -11.66 -10.74
N LEU A 66 0.70 -11.55 -10.11
CA LEU A 66 1.39 -12.68 -9.50
C LEU A 66 0.97 -12.85 -8.04
N TYR A 67 0.83 -11.73 -7.33
CA TYR A 67 0.46 -11.74 -5.92
C TYR A 67 -0.29 -10.47 -5.51
N VAL A 68 -1.17 -10.60 -4.51
CA VAL A 68 -1.90 -9.49 -3.91
C VAL A 68 -1.87 -9.62 -2.38
N SER A 69 -1.35 -8.59 -1.69
CA SER A 69 -1.51 -8.41 -0.26
C SER A 69 -2.54 -7.31 0.01
N THR A 70 -3.48 -7.54 0.92
CA THR A 70 -4.46 -6.52 1.32
C THR A 70 -4.17 -6.03 2.72
N THR A 71 -4.07 -4.71 2.87
CA THR A 71 -3.87 -4.06 4.17
C THR A 71 -4.92 -2.99 4.40
N THR A 72 -5.09 -2.58 5.65
CA THR A 72 -5.93 -1.42 5.97
C THR A 72 -5.35 -0.15 5.31
N ALA A 73 -6.20 0.80 4.91
CA ALA A 73 -5.78 1.94 4.10
C ALA A 73 -4.65 2.82 4.69
N LYS A 74 -4.42 2.79 6.01
CA LYS A 74 -3.37 3.55 6.71
C LYS A 74 -1.95 3.02 6.51
N VAL A 75 -1.79 1.74 6.19
CA VAL A 75 -0.45 1.12 6.08
C VAL A 75 0.34 1.86 5.00
N HIS A 76 1.64 2.07 5.15
CA HIS A 76 2.44 2.71 4.11
C HIS A 76 2.88 1.69 3.06
N ASP A 77 2.94 2.09 1.78
CA ASP A 77 3.29 1.20 0.66
C ASP A 77 4.64 0.50 0.87
N SER A 78 5.63 1.22 1.42
CA SER A 78 6.97 0.71 1.70
C SER A 78 7.06 -0.47 2.69
N GLN A 79 5.97 -0.83 3.36
CA GLN A 79 5.90 -1.98 4.27
C GLN A 79 5.49 -3.28 3.56
N ALA A 80 4.99 -3.20 2.34
CA ALA A 80 4.35 -4.34 1.68
C ALA A 80 5.31 -5.27 0.93
N ILE A 81 6.59 -4.90 0.76
CA ILE A 81 7.56 -5.72 0.00
C ILE A 81 7.63 -7.14 0.56
N GLY A 82 7.73 -7.27 1.88
CA GLY A 82 7.83 -8.58 2.53
C GLY A 82 6.54 -9.40 2.44
N ASP A 83 5.40 -8.76 2.17
CA ASP A 83 4.13 -9.45 2.00
C ASP A 83 3.95 -9.99 0.57
N VAL A 84 4.61 -9.39 -0.42
CA VAL A 84 4.37 -9.68 -1.85
C VAL A 84 5.50 -10.43 -2.56
N LEU A 85 6.71 -10.41 -2.02
CA LEU A 85 7.85 -11.16 -2.55
C LEU A 85 8.00 -12.52 -1.85
N SER A 86 8.56 -13.47 -2.59
CA SER A 86 8.94 -14.79 -2.10
C SER A 86 10.33 -15.20 -2.60
N GLU A 87 10.87 -16.31 -2.08
CA GLU A 87 12.16 -16.87 -2.57
C GLU A 87 12.07 -17.32 -4.04
N GLU A 88 10.88 -17.61 -4.56
CA GLU A 88 10.66 -17.99 -5.97
C GLU A 88 10.92 -16.82 -6.94
N ASP A 89 10.98 -15.59 -6.43
CA ASP A 89 11.27 -14.40 -7.22
C ASP A 89 12.77 -14.13 -7.39
N ALA A 90 13.64 -14.93 -6.76
CA ALA A 90 15.08 -14.75 -6.82
C ALA A 90 15.61 -14.69 -8.26
N GLY A 91 16.56 -13.77 -8.50
CA GLY A 91 17.14 -13.51 -9.82
C GLY A 91 16.32 -12.56 -10.70
N ARG A 92 15.17 -12.07 -10.23
CA ARG A 92 14.34 -11.08 -10.94
C ARG A 92 14.65 -9.65 -10.51
N LYS A 93 14.05 -8.69 -11.24
CA LYS A 93 14.09 -7.24 -10.94
C LYS A 93 12.74 -6.78 -10.42
N LEU A 94 12.72 -6.05 -9.31
CA LEU A 94 11.52 -5.39 -8.79
C LEU A 94 11.52 -3.91 -9.17
N TYR A 95 10.59 -3.53 -10.06
CA TYR A 95 10.37 -2.13 -10.42
C TYR A 95 9.32 -1.51 -9.49
N ALA A 96 9.73 -0.51 -8.69
CA ALA A 96 8.83 0.15 -7.74
C ALA A 96 8.97 1.67 -7.77
N ASP A 97 7.99 2.36 -7.18
CA ASP A 97 8.00 3.81 -7.10
C ASP A 97 9.02 4.34 -6.07
N SER A 98 9.13 5.67 -5.99
CA SER A 98 10.11 6.31 -5.13
C SER A 98 9.74 6.32 -3.64
N ALA A 99 8.53 5.91 -3.26
CA ALA A 99 8.17 5.66 -1.86
C ALA A 99 8.88 4.39 -1.32
N TYR A 100 9.36 3.51 -2.19
CA TYR A 100 10.15 2.33 -1.84
C TYR A 100 11.66 2.58 -1.86
N CYS A 101 12.14 3.78 -2.18
CA CYS A 101 13.57 4.02 -2.45
C CYS A 101 14.49 3.98 -1.21
N GLY A 102 13.94 3.73 -0.01
CA GLY A 102 14.70 3.65 1.24
C GLY A 102 15.63 2.45 1.29
N GLU A 103 16.75 2.57 2.02
CA GLU A 103 17.70 1.46 2.14
C GLU A 103 17.09 0.21 2.79
N PRO A 104 16.26 0.30 3.85
CA PRO A 104 15.61 -0.90 4.40
C PRO A 104 14.79 -1.68 3.38
N GLN A 105 14.09 -0.98 2.48
CA GLN A 105 13.31 -1.61 1.41
C GLN A 105 14.20 -2.30 0.38
N LYS A 106 15.33 -1.68 0.02
CA LYS A 106 16.30 -2.28 -0.90
C LYS A 106 16.95 -3.51 -0.29
N GLU A 107 17.36 -3.44 0.97
CA GLU A 107 17.93 -4.57 1.71
C GLU A 107 16.94 -5.74 1.80
N LEU A 108 15.68 -5.46 2.17
CA LEU A 108 14.62 -6.47 2.18
C LEU A 108 14.39 -7.07 0.80
N THR A 109 14.40 -6.27 -0.27
CA THR A 109 14.26 -6.80 -1.63
C THR A 109 15.44 -7.72 -1.99
N ARG A 110 16.66 -7.31 -1.65
CA ARG A 110 17.87 -8.11 -1.88
C ARG A 110 17.89 -9.39 -1.05
N SER A 111 17.28 -9.42 0.14
CA SER A 111 17.21 -10.64 0.95
C SER A 111 16.37 -11.75 0.29
N PHE A 112 15.43 -11.40 -0.59
CA PHE A 112 14.72 -12.36 -1.44
C PHE A 112 15.49 -12.74 -2.72
N GLY A 113 16.74 -12.28 -2.88
CA GLY A 113 17.52 -12.48 -4.10
C GLY A 113 17.01 -11.65 -5.29
N VAL A 114 16.21 -10.62 -5.04
CA VAL A 114 15.62 -9.75 -6.07
C VAL A 114 16.41 -8.44 -6.19
N GLU A 115 16.63 -7.97 -7.41
CA GLU A 115 17.30 -6.69 -7.66
C GLU A 115 16.31 -5.52 -7.51
N PRO A 116 16.52 -4.58 -6.56
CA PRO A 116 15.64 -3.43 -6.39
C PRO A 116 15.89 -2.36 -7.47
N VAL A 117 14.93 -2.16 -8.37
CA VAL A 117 14.94 -1.14 -9.42
C VAL A 117 13.94 -0.03 -9.10
N PHE A 118 14.28 0.78 -8.10
CA PHE A 118 13.38 1.80 -7.56
C PHE A 118 13.64 3.18 -8.16
N CYS A 119 12.57 3.95 -8.36
CA CYS A 119 12.70 5.35 -8.73
C CYS A 119 13.34 6.14 -7.57
N VAL A 120 14.17 7.13 -7.90
CA VAL A 120 14.77 8.04 -6.90
C VAL A 120 13.83 9.21 -6.64
N LYS A 121 13.77 9.69 -5.39
CA LYS A 121 13.02 10.88 -5.00
C LYS A 121 13.98 12.04 -4.74
N GLY A 122 13.70 13.20 -5.34
CA GLY A 122 14.37 14.44 -4.97
C GLY A 122 14.06 14.82 -3.51
N ARG A 123 15.01 15.47 -2.85
CA ARG A 123 14.88 15.92 -1.46
C ARG A 123 14.92 17.45 -1.40
N VAL A 124 14.57 18.00 -0.25
CA VAL A 124 14.70 19.44 0.00
C VAL A 124 16.17 19.83 -0.22
N ASN A 125 16.39 20.85 -1.04
CA ASN A 125 17.72 21.34 -1.47
C ASN A 125 18.57 20.35 -2.30
N HIS A 126 18.02 19.19 -2.67
CA HIS A 126 18.66 18.20 -3.52
C HIS A 126 17.66 17.70 -4.57
N PRO A 127 17.35 18.53 -5.59
CA PRO A 127 16.51 18.12 -6.70
C PRO A 127 17.17 16.99 -7.49
N LEU A 128 16.36 16.24 -8.24
CA LEU A 128 16.87 15.17 -9.11
C LEU A 128 17.73 15.77 -10.22
N THR A 129 18.89 15.16 -10.48
CA THR A 129 19.72 15.50 -11.64
C THR A 129 19.02 15.12 -12.94
N GLU A 130 19.46 15.68 -14.07
CA GLU A 130 18.91 15.32 -15.39
C GLU A 130 19.08 13.82 -15.68
N GLU A 131 20.19 13.24 -15.22
CA GLU A 131 20.47 11.81 -15.33
C GLU A 131 19.49 10.97 -14.51
N GLU A 132 19.26 11.32 -13.24
CA GLU A 132 18.28 10.62 -12.39
C GLU A 132 16.85 10.74 -12.93
N GLN A 133 16.50 11.89 -13.52
CA GLN A 133 15.21 12.07 -14.18
C GLN A 133 15.07 11.15 -15.40
N LYS A 134 16.12 11.03 -16.21
CA LYS A 134 16.16 10.13 -17.37
C LYS A 134 16.04 8.67 -16.95
N GLU A 135 16.77 8.26 -15.91
CA GLU A 135 16.64 6.90 -15.35
C GLU A 135 15.24 6.62 -14.81
N ASN A 136 14.69 7.55 -14.03
CA ASN A 136 13.33 7.42 -13.50
C ASN A 136 12.30 7.30 -14.63
N ARG A 137 12.52 7.98 -15.77
CA ARG A 137 11.67 7.85 -16.95
C ARG A 137 11.72 6.45 -17.55
N GLU A 138 12.90 5.85 -17.67
CA GLU A 138 13.05 4.47 -18.14
C GLU A 138 12.42 3.44 -17.17
N LYS A 139 12.65 3.60 -15.86
CA LYS A 139 12.01 2.77 -14.82
C LYS A 139 10.48 2.88 -14.88
N SER A 140 9.97 4.10 -15.08
CA SER A 140 8.52 4.37 -15.13
C SER A 140 7.83 3.76 -16.35
N LYS A 141 8.50 3.62 -17.50
CA LYS A 141 7.94 2.91 -18.68
C LYS A 141 7.60 1.45 -18.39
N THR A 142 8.38 0.81 -17.52
CA THR A 142 8.09 -0.57 -17.08
C THR A 142 6.99 -0.56 -16.03
N ARG A 143 7.09 0.35 -15.06
CA ARG A 143 6.15 0.43 -13.92
C ARG A 143 4.71 0.76 -14.33
N CYS A 144 4.51 1.62 -15.33
CA CYS A 144 3.15 1.96 -15.80
C CYS A 144 2.39 0.76 -16.38
N ARG A 145 3.07 -0.35 -16.70
CA ARG A 145 2.42 -1.55 -17.20
C ARG A 145 1.49 -2.21 -16.18
N ILE A 146 1.70 -1.96 -14.88
CA ILE A 146 0.81 -2.40 -13.80
C ILE A 146 -0.56 -1.72 -13.93
N GLU A 147 -0.61 -0.45 -14.32
CA GLU A 147 -1.87 0.30 -14.44
C GLU A 147 -2.76 -0.27 -15.55
N HIS A 148 -2.16 -0.84 -16.60
CA HIS A 148 -2.89 -1.50 -17.68
C HIS A 148 -3.70 -2.72 -17.22
N ILE A 149 -3.30 -3.36 -16.11
CA ILE A 149 -4.03 -4.52 -15.55
C ILE A 149 -5.39 -4.09 -15.01
N PHE A 150 -5.47 -2.88 -14.44
CA PHE A 150 -6.66 -2.33 -13.81
C PHE A 150 -7.41 -1.33 -14.71
N GLY A 151 -6.84 -0.99 -15.87
CA GLY A 151 -7.48 -0.14 -16.84
C GLY A 151 -8.69 -0.82 -17.47
N TYR A 152 -9.85 -0.20 -17.36
CA TYR A 152 -11.04 -0.55 -18.13
C TYR A 152 -11.15 0.44 -19.31
N VAL A 153 -11.38 -0.08 -20.52
CA VAL A 153 -11.61 0.71 -21.75
C VAL A 153 -13.09 0.70 -22.09
#